data_AF-A0A246DML3-F1
#
_entry.id   AF-A0A246DML3-F1
#
_cell.length_a   1.000
_cell.length_b   1.000
_cell.length_c   1.000
_cell.angle_alpha   90.00
_cell.angle_beta   90.00
_cell.angle_gamma   90.00
#
_symmetry.space_group_name_H-M   'P 1'
#
loop_
_entity.id
_entity.type
_entity.pdbx_description
1 polymer ?
#
loop_
_entity_poly.entity_id
_entity_poly.type
_entity_poly.pdbx_seq_one_letter_code
_entity_poly.pdbx_strand_id
1 'polypeptide(L)'
;MNRLKKGSAAAAMAVALVGSFEGLRQHAYPDPATRGQPWTICYGSTNGVKPGDYKTIEQCKALLSLELQHYANGIEQCVTAPLPDARFVALTSFAYNVGVRAACGSSAVKLINQGRTAEGCEALLKWNRAAGITFPGLTRRRQKERAFCLEGI
;
A
#
# COMPACT_ATOMS: atom_id res chain seq x y z
N MET A 1 1.19 18.24 5.50
CA MET A 1 0.06 17.29 5.73
C MET A 1 -0.36 16.71 4.39
N ASN A 2 -0.28 15.38 4.22
CA ASN A 2 -0.62 14.72 2.96
C ASN A 2 -2.13 14.65 2.71
N ARG A 3 -2.50 14.19 1.52
CA ARG A 3 -3.89 13.98 1.12
C ARG A 3 -4.68 13.05 2.03
N LEU A 4 -4.08 11.99 2.59
CA LEU A 4 -4.80 11.10 3.52
C LEU A 4 -5.20 11.82 4.82
N LYS A 5 -4.41 12.81 5.28
CA LYS A 5 -4.79 13.66 6.43
C LYS A 5 -5.81 14.75 6.10
N LYS A 6 -5.93 15.14 4.83
CA LYS A 6 -6.79 16.24 4.37
C LYS A 6 -8.14 15.77 3.81
N GLY A 7 -8.19 14.57 3.23
CA GLY A 7 -9.36 14.03 2.52
C GLY A 7 -9.77 12.65 3.04
N SER A 8 -10.99 12.58 3.60
CA SER A 8 -11.56 11.33 4.14
C SER A 8 -11.81 10.28 3.06
N ALA A 9 -12.14 10.68 1.83
CA ALA A 9 -12.39 9.76 0.73
C ALA A 9 -11.12 9.02 0.27
N ALA A 10 -10.02 9.73 0.02
CA ALA A 10 -8.73 9.12 -0.35
C ALA A 10 -8.21 8.19 0.75
N ALA A 11 -8.36 8.60 2.03
CA ALA A 11 -8.04 7.75 3.18
C ALA A 11 -8.86 6.46 3.20
N ALA A 12 -10.18 6.56 3.03
CA ALA A 12 -11.06 5.41 3.01
C ALA A 12 -10.73 4.45 1.84
N MET A 13 -10.49 4.98 0.64
CA MET A 13 -10.09 4.18 -0.52
C MET A 13 -8.74 3.48 -0.29
N ALA A 14 -7.75 4.16 0.28
CA ALA A 14 -6.45 3.57 0.58
C ALA A 14 -6.55 2.43 1.61
N VAL A 15 -7.29 2.65 2.69
CA VAL A 15 -7.55 1.63 3.72
C VAL A 15 -8.29 0.44 3.13
N ALA A 16 -9.32 0.69 2.29
CA ALA A 16 -10.07 -0.38 1.64
C ALA A 16 -9.22 -1.20 0.66
N LEU A 17 -8.43 -0.54 -0.19
CA LEU A 17 -7.57 -1.20 -1.16
C LEU A 17 -6.50 -2.03 -0.46
N VAL A 18 -5.72 -1.43 0.44
CA VAL A 18 -4.62 -2.11 1.13
C VAL A 18 -5.15 -3.20 2.06
N GLY A 19 -6.19 -2.89 2.84
CA GLY A 19 -6.80 -3.86 3.76
C GLY A 19 -7.35 -5.11 3.05
N SER A 20 -7.70 -5.01 1.76
CA SER A 20 -8.16 -6.17 0.96
C SER A 20 -7.05 -7.19 0.67
N PHE A 21 -5.77 -6.83 0.87
CA PHE A 21 -4.62 -7.71 0.63
C PHE A 21 -4.00 -8.27 1.89
N GLU A 22 -3.97 -7.50 2.99
CA GLU A 22 -3.22 -7.86 4.20
C GLU A 22 -3.98 -8.84 5.12
N GLY A 23 -5.32 -8.89 5.02
CA GLY A 23 -6.17 -9.62 5.95
C GLY A 23 -6.26 -8.94 7.33
N LEU A 24 -7.30 -9.25 8.09
CA LEU A 24 -7.57 -8.59 9.39
C LEU A 24 -7.45 -9.60 10.54
N ARG A 25 -6.60 -9.28 11.53
CA ARG A 25 -6.55 -10.01 12.81
C ARG A 25 -6.64 -9.06 13.99
N GLN A 26 -7.75 -9.11 14.72
CA GLN A 26 -8.02 -8.19 15.82
C GLN A 26 -7.24 -8.48 17.11
N HIS A 27 -6.80 -9.72 17.29
CA HIS A 27 -5.91 -10.11 18.38
C HIS A 27 -4.48 -10.19 17.90
N ALA A 28 -3.54 -9.77 18.73
CA ALA A 28 -2.12 -9.93 18.45
C ALA A 28 -1.76 -11.41 18.29
N TYR A 29 -0.91 -11.70 17.31
CA TYR A 29 -0.42 -13.04 17.01
C TYR A 29 1.09 -12.98 16.73
N PRO A 30 1.85 -14.06 16.97
CA PRO A 30 3.27 -14.10 16.62
C PRO A 30 3.45 -14.01 15.11
N ASP A 31 4.47 -13.27 14.65
CA ASP A 31 4.71 -13.08 13.22
C ASP A 31 4.85 -14.44 12.49
N PRO A 32 4.15 -14.68 11.38
CA PRO A 32 4.14 -16.00 10.72
C PRO A 32 5.52 -16.42 10.19
N ALA A 33 6.37 -15.47 9.83
CA ALA A 33 7.70 -15.74 9.29
C ALA A 33 8.68 -16.17 10.39
N THR A 34 8.55 -15.60 11.60
CA THR A 34 9.44 -15.92 12.72
C THR A 34 8.83 -16.90 13.74
N ARG A 35 7.50 -17.08 13.70
CA ARG A 35 6.69 -17.82 14.69
C ARG A 35 6.90 -17.35 16.14
N GLY A 36 7.38 -16.12 16.31
CA GLY A 36 7.78 -15.57 17.60
C GLY A 36 7.60 -14.06 17.61
N GLN A 37 8.71 -13.32 17.83
CA GLN A 37 8.71 -11.87 17.70
C GLN A 37 9.05 -11.44 16.26
N PRO A 38 8.56 -10.27 15.78
CA PRO A 38 7.64 -9.38 16.48
C PRO A 38 6.22 -9.97 16.60
N TRP A 39 5.42 -9.41 17.51
CA TRP A 39 3.97 -9.65 17.49
C TRP A 39 3.34 -8.76 16.42
N THR A 40 2.27 -9.26 15.81
CA THR A 40 1.57 -8.62 14.70
C THR A 40 0.09 -8.49 15.03
N ILE A 41 -0.56 -7.40 14.61
CA ILE A 41 -2.00 -7.16 14.79
C ILE A 41 -2.60 -6.41 13.59
N CYS A 42 -3.92 -6.42 13.47
CA CYS A 42 -4.69 -5.73 12.44
C CYS A 42 -4.30 -6.17 11.03
N TYR A 43 -3.85 -5.24 10.20
CA TYR A 43 -3.45 -5.43 8.80
C TYR A 43 -1.93 -5.59 8.69
N GLY A 44 -1.32 -6.34 9.62
CA GLY A 44 0.14 -6.60 9.60
C GLY A 44 0.99 -5.62 10.41
N SER A 45 0.40 -4.80 11.29
CA SER A 45 1.17 -3.86 12.12
C SER A 45 1.95 -4.59 13.20
N THR A 46 3.23 -4.26 13.35
CA THR A 46 4.13 -4.80 14.39
C THR A 46 4.60 -3.74 15.38
N ASN A 47 4.14 -2.51 15.23
CA ASN A 47 4.63 -1.36 15.98
C ASN A 47 4.15 -1.40 17.44
N GLY A 48 5.04 -1.81 18.34
CA GLY A 48 4.78 -1.83 19.78
C GLY A 48 3.74 -2.86 20.22
N VAL A 49 3.43 -3.84 19.37
CA VAL A 49 2.43 -4.88 19.64
C VAL A 49 2.96 -5.88 20.66
N LYS A 50 2.10 -6.27 21.59
CA LYS A 50 2.40 -7.21 22.68
C LYS A 50 1.43 -8.39 22.70
N PRO A 51 1.84 -9.54 23.28
CA PRO A 51 0.91 -10.63 23.55
C PRO A 51 -0.32 -10.12 24.33
N GLY A 52 -1.52 -10.50 23.88
CA GLY A 52 -2.78 -10.11 24.51
C GLY A 52 -3.39 -8.80 24.00
N ASP A 53 -2.68 -8.03 23.17
CA ASP A 53 -3.26 -6.84 22.56
C ASP A 53 -4.48 -7.20 21.70
N TYR A 54 -5.50 -6.35 21.79
CA TYR A 54 -6.72 -6.42 20.99
C TYR A 54 -7.06 -5.05 20.42
N LYS A 55 -7.60 -5.02 19.19
CA LYS A 55 -8.12 -3.82 18.53
C LYS A 55 -9.46 -4.11 17.85
N THR A 56 -10.39 -3.16 17.93
CA THR A 56 -11.63 -3.21 17.13
C THR A 56 -11.32 -3.03 15.64
N ILE A 57 -12.28 -3.34 14.78
CA ILE A 57 -12.14 -3.15 13.33
C ILE A 57 -11.86 -1.67 13.01
N GLU A 58 -12.53 -0.75 13.69
CA GLU A 58 -12.36 0.69 13.53
C GLU A 58 -10.96 1.12 13.95
N GLN A 59 -10.45 0.59 15.08
CA GLN A 59 -9.09 0.85 15.54
C GLN A 59 -8.05 0.29 14.55
N CYS A 60 -8.30 -0.88 13.96
CA CYS A 60 -7.43 -1.43 12.93
C CYS A 60 -7.41 -0.61 11.64
N LYS A 61 -8.57 -0.10 11.21
CA LYS A 61 -8.67 0.82 10.06
C LYS A 61 -7.96 2.14 10.33
N ALA A 62 -8.14 2.71 11.53
CA ALA A 62 -7.45 3.93 11.95
C ALA A 62 -5.93 3.74 12.00
N LEU A 63 -5.47 2.60 12.52
CA LEU A 63 -4.05 2.23 12.55
C LEU A 63 -3.48 2.11 11.13
N LEU A 64 -4.16 1.39 10.24
CA LEU A 64 -3.73 1.28 8.85
C LEU A 64 -3.70 2.65 8.18
N SER A 65 -4.73 3.48 8.39
CA SER A 65 -4.76 4.85 7.86
C SER A 65 -3.60 5.70 8.36
N LEU A 66 -3.13 5.49 9.60
CA LEU A 66 -1.97 6.18 10.16
C LEU A 66 -0.67 5.71 9.48
N GLU A 67 -0.48 4.40 9.37
CA GLU A 67 0.72 3.82 8.76
C GLU A 67 0.84 4.20 7.28
N LEU A 68 -0.27 4.21 6.54
CA LEU A 68 -0.31 4.62 5.14
C LEU A 68 0.16 6.05 4.91
N GLN A 69 0.14 6.92 5.92
CA GLN A 69 0.62 8.31 5.77
C GLN A 69 2.10 8.38 5.42
N HIS A 70 2.93 7.47 5.95
CA HIS A 70 4.35 7.43 5.61
C HIS A 70 4.56 7.16 4.11
N TYR A 71 3.86 6.16 3.59
CA TYR A 71 3.94 5.77 2.18
C TYR A 71 3.32 6.81 1.25
N ALA A 72 2.19 7.37 1.64
CA ALA A 72 1.54 8.48 0.94
C ALA A 72 2.46 9.70 0.81
N ASN A 73 3.13 10.10 1.90
CA ASN A 73 4.11 11.20 1.87
C ASN A 73 5.23 10.89 0.86
N GLY A 74 5.77 9.67 0.90
CA GLY A 74 6.84 9.25 0.00
C GLY A 74 6.43 9.33 -1.48
N ILE A 75 5.21 8.89 -1.80
CA ILE A 75 4.65 8.98 -3.15
C ILE A 75 4.45 10.43 -3.59
N GLU A 76 3.86 11.27 -2.75
CA GLU A 76 3.66 12.70 -3.07
C GLU A 76 4.98 13.44 -3.29
N GLN A 77 6.07 13.01 -2.65
CA GLN A 77 7.39 13.62 -2.83
C GLN A 77 8.08 13.21 -4.14
N CYS A 78 7.83 11.99 -4.65
CA CYS A 78 8.55 11.47 -5.80
C CYS A 78 7.73 11.44 -7.10
N VAL A 79 6.41 11.61 -7.04
CA VAL A 79 5.56 11.73 -8.23
C VAL A 79 5.36 13.20 -8.57
N THR A 80 5.85 13.61 -9.74
CA THR A 80 5.82 15.01 -10.22
C THR A 80 4.72 15.27 -11.24
N ALA A 81 4.16 14.22 -11.84
CA ALA A 81 3.03 14.33 -12.78
C ALA A 81 1.68 14.50 -12.05
N PRO A 82 0.61 14.92 -12.76
CA PRO A 82 -0.73 14.94 -12.20
C PRO A 82 -1.11 13.59 -11.60
N LEU A 83 -1.56 13.64 -10.35
CA LEU A 83 -1.81 12.45 -9.55
C LEU A 83 -3.23 12.55 -8.99
N PRO A 84 -4.28 12.11 -9.70
CA PRO A 84 -5.64 12.03 -9.16
C PRO A 84 -5.70 11.07 -7.96
N ASP A 85 -6.77 11.15 -7.16
CA ASP A 85 -6.89 10.38 -5.92
C ASP A 85 -6.82 8.86 -6.12
N ALA A 86 -7.45 8.33 -7.16
CA ALA A 86 -7.39 6.89 -7.47
C ALA A 86 -5.95 6.42 -7.75
N ARG A 87 -5.19 7.20 -8.53
CA ARG A 87 -3.78 6.91 -8.82
C ARG A 87 -2.88 7.11 -7.60
N PHE A 88 -3.15 8.13 -6.80
CA PHE A 88 -2.46 8.32 -5.52
C PHE A 88 -2.67 7.11 -4.59
N VAL A 89 -3.90 6.61 -4.49
CA VAL A 89 -4.25 5.42 -3.71
C VAL A 89 -3.53 4.18 -4.24
N ALA A 90 -3.53 3.96 -5.56
CA ALA A 90 -2.82 2.85 -6.19
C ALA A 90 -1.32 2.86 -5.87
N LEU A 91 -0.66 3.99 -6.08
CA LEU A 91 0.78 4.12 -5.85
C LEU A 91 1.14 4.07 -4.36
N THR A 92 0.25 4.54 -3.48
CA THR A 92 0.41 4.39 -2.02
C THR A 92 0.30 2.93 -1.61
N SER A 93 -0.68 2.17 -2.14
CA SER A 93 -0.78 0.73 -1.91
C SER A 93 0.43 -0.04 -2.42
N PHE A 94 0.96 0.37 -3.58
CA PHE A 94 2.17 -0.19 -4.15
C PHE A 94 3.37 0.08 -3.24
N ALA A 95 3.57 1.32 -2.80
CA ALA A 95 4.63 1.71 -1.87
C ALA A 95 4.52 1.01 -0.51
N TYR A 96 3.31 0.75 -0.01
CA TYR A 96 3.12 -0.05 1.21
C TYR A 96 3.70 -1.46 1.03
N ASN A 97 3.51 -2.06 -0.14
CA ASN A 97 3.98 -3.41 -0.43
C ASN A 97 5.48 -3.53 -0.68
N VAL A 98 6.06 -2.60 -1.45
CA VAL A 98 7.45 -2.70 -1.91
C VAL A 98 8.42 -1.75 -1.19
N GLY A 99 7.89 -0.85 -0.37
CA GLY A 99 8.62 0.26 0.25
C GLY A 99 8.71 1.49 -0.67
N VAL A 100 8.76 2.68 -0.06
CA VAL A 100 8.82 3.97 -0.77
C VAL A 100 10.00 4.04 -1.74
N ARG A 101 11.20 3.61 -1.31
CA ARG A 101 12.40 3.65 -2.15
C ARG A 101 12.25 2.83 -3.43
N ALA A 102 11.72 1.61 -3.32
CA ALA A 102 11.50 0.75 -4.48
C ALA A 102 10.40 1.31 -5.39
N ALA A 103 9.32 1.82 -4.81
CA ALA A 103 8.22 2.43 -5.57
C ALA A 103 8.69 3.66 -6.36
N CYS A 104 9.36 4.62 -5.71
CA CYS A 104 9.86 5.82 -6.36
C CYS A 104 10.95 5.54 -7.42
N GLY A 105 11.77 4.50 -7.21
CA GLY A 105 12.78 4.07 -8.18
C GLY A 105 12.25 3.23 -9.34
N SER A 106 10.98 2.81 -9.28
CA SER A 106 10.36 1.87 -10.23
C SER A 106 10.19 2.48 -11.63
N SER A 107 10.12 1.61 -12.63
CA SER A 107 9.72 2.01 -13.98
C SER A 107 8.30 2.60 -14.02
N ALA A 108 7.40 2.18 -13.13
CA ALA A 108 6.04 2.72 -13.02
C ALA A 108 6.05 4.22 -12.71
N VAL A 109 6.71 4.62 -11.61
CA VAL A 109 6.79 6.04 -11.22
C VAL A 109 7.60 6.86 -12.23
N LYS A 110 8.70 6.31 -12.77
CA LYS A 110 9.51 6.99 -13.80
C LYS A 110 8.68 7.30 -15.06
N LEU A 111 7.89 6.35 -15.55
CA LEU A 111 7.04 6.55 -16.72
C LEU A 111 5.91 7.55 -16.45
N ILE A 112 5.26 7.46 -15.27
CA ILE A 112 4.22 8.41 -14.87
C ILE A 112 4.77 9.85 -14.84
N ASN A 113 5.96 10.05 -14.24
CA ASN A 113 6.60 11.38 -14.20
C ASN A 113 7.01 11.92 -15.57
N GLN A 114 7.18 11.05 -16.57
CA GLN A 114 7.41 11.43 -17.97
C GLN A 114 6.12 11.74 -18.73
N GLY A 115 4.96 11.75 -18.06
CA GLY A 115 3.65 11.91 -18.69
C GLY A 115 3.09 10.63 -19.32
N ARG A 116 3.85 9.53 -19.31
CA ARG A 116 3.47 8.22 -19.88
C ARG A 116 2.64 7.43 -18.88
N THR A 117 1.54 8.01 -18.45
CA THR A 117 0.77 7.53 -17.29
C THR A 117 0.24 6.11 -17.49
N ALA A 118 -0.40 5.82 -18.63
CA ALA A 118 -0.94 4.48 -18.91
C ALA A 118 0.18 3.42 -18.86
N GLU A 119 1.31 3.67 -19.52
CA GLU A 119 2.46 2.77 -19.55
C GLU A 119 3.09 2.58 -18.16
N GLY A 120 3.12 3.64 -17.36
CA GLY A 120 3.58 3.55 -15.97
C GLY A 120 2.64 2.72 -15.09
N CYS A 121 1.32 2.86 -15.26
CA CYS A 121 0.36 2.01 -14.58
C CYS A 121 0.46 0.54 -15.02
N GLU A 122 0.72 0.26 -16.30
CA GLU A 122 1.02 -1.10 -16.78
C GLU A 122 2.28 -1.68 -16.14
N ALA A 123 3.30 -0.84 -15.95
CA ALA A 123 4.57 -1.28 -15.38
C ALA A 123 4.45 -1.78 -13.92
N LEU A 124 3.34 -1.50 -13.22
CA LEU A 124 3.03 -2.11 -11.91
C LEU A 124 2.96 -3.63 -12.00
N LEU A 125 2.48 -4.20 -13.11
CA LEU A 125 2.34 -5.65 -13.28
C LEU A 125 3.67 -6.41 -13.23
N LYS A 126 4.80 -5.72 -13.44
CA LYS A 126 6.15 -6.30 -13.36
C LYS A 126 6.57 -6.62 -11.91
N TRP A 127 5.87 -6.07 -10.92
CA TRP A 127 6.17 -6.21 -9.50
C TRP A 127 5.34 -7.32 -8.84
N ASN A 128 5.37 -8.51 -9.46
CA ASN A 128 4.65 -9.69 -9.03
C ASN A 128 5.55 -10.87 -8.62
N ARG A 129 6.85 -10.64 -8.46
CA ARG A 129 7.83 -11.67 -8.11
C ARG A 129 8.43 -11.44 -6.73
N ALA A 130 8.71 -12.52 -6.02
CA ALA A 130 9.56 -12.54 -4.83
C ALA A 130 10.53 -13.73 -4.93
N ALA A 131 11.78 -13.57 -4.51
CA ALA A 131 12.82 -14.60 -4.65
C ALA A 131 12.90 -15.22 -6.08
N GLY A 132 12.67 -14.42 -7.12
CA GLY A 132 12.67 -14.86 -8.52
C GLY A 132 11.39 -15.58 -9.00
N ILE A 133 10.48 -15.92 -8.10
CA ILE A 133 9.26 -16.68 -8.40
C ILE A 133 8.07 -15.72 -8.53
N THR A 134 7.18 -15.97 -9.49
CA THR A 134 5.93 -15.20 -9.64
C THR A 134 4.91 -15.64 -8.59
N PHE A 135 4.38 -14.70 -7.82
CA PHE A 135 3.37 -14.97 -6.79
C PHE A 135 1.96 -14.59 -7.28
N PRO A 136 1.00 -15.52 -7.26
CA PRO A 136 -0.39 -15.22 -7.65
C PRO A 136 -1.01 -14.10 -6.82
N GLY A 137 -0.71 -14.04 -5.52
CA GLY A 137 -1.18 -12.97 -4.62
C GLY A 137 -0.68 -11.59 -5.05
N LEU A 138 0.62 -11.46 -5.37
CA LEU A 138 1.18 -10.21 -5.86
C LEU A 138 0.62 -9.85 -7.25
N THR A 139 0.40 -10.83 -8.12
CA THR A 139 -0.21 -10.60 -9.43
C THR A 139 -1.60 -9.99 -9.29
N ARG A 140 -2.47 -10.56 -8.45
CA ARG A 140 -3.81 -10.01 -8.18
C ARG A 140 -3.75 -8.61 -7.58
N ARG A 141 -2.80 -8.37 -6.67
CA ARG A 141 -2.57 -7.05 -6.06
C ARG A 141 -2.19 -6.01 -7.11
N ARG A 142 -1.19 -6.30 -7.96
CA ARG A 142 -0.75 -5.41 -9.03
C ARG A 142 -1.84 -5.13 -10.06
N GLN A 143 -2.69 -6.10 -10.37
CA GLN A 143 -3.82 -5.91 -11.28
C GLN A 143 -4.84 -4.91 -10.73
N LYS A 144 -5.20 -5.00 -9.44
CA LYS A 144 -6.11 -4.03 -8.80
C LYS A 144 -5.47 -2.65 -8.68
N GLU A 145 -4.20 -2.56 -8.30
CA GLU A 145 -3.49 -1.28 -8.23
C GLU A 145 -3.37 -0.63 -9.62
N ARG A 146 -3.09 -1.41 -10.67
CA ARG A 146 -3.14 -0.94 -12.06
C ARG A 146 -4.51 -0.39 -12.42
N ALA A 147 -5.59 -1.09 -12.09
CA ALA A 147 -6.94 -0.62 -12.40
C ALA A 147 -7.22 0.76 -11.77
N PHE A 148 -6.95 0.93 -10.47
CA PHE A 148 -7.05 2.24 -9.80
C PHE A 148 -6.13 3.31 -10.42
N CYS A 149 -4.91 2.93 -10.80
CA CYS A 149 -3.95 3.84 -11.43
C CYS A 149 -4.45 4.39 -12.77
N LEU A 150 -5.17 3.55 -13.52
CA LEU A 150 -5.78 3.83 -14.81
C LEU A 150 -7.12 4.58 -14.72
N GLU A 151 -7.65 4.84 -13.52
CA GLU A 151 -8.89 5.62 -13.42
C GLU A 151 -8.65 7.08 -13.82
N GLY A 152 -9.51 7.60 -14.69
CA GLY A 152 -9.48 9.00 -15.12
C GLY A 152 -8.28 9.40 -15.97
N ILE A 153 -7.59 8.43 -16.59
CA ILE A 153 -6.71 8.66 -17.74
C ILE A 153 -7.37 8.17 -19.03
#